data_AF-A0A346N5R6-F1
#
_entry.id   AF-A0A346N5R6-F1
#
_cell.length_a   1.000
_cell.length_b   1.000
_cell.length_c   1.000
_cell.angle_alpha   90.00
_cell.angle_beta   90.00
_cell.angle_gamma   90.00
#
_symmetry.space_group_name_H-M   'P 1'
#
loop_
_entity.id
_entity.type
_entity.pdbx_description
1 polymer ?
#
loop_
_entity_poly.entity_id
_entity_poly.type
_entity_poly.pdbx_seq_one_letter_code
_entity_poly.pdbx_strand_id
1 'polypeptide(L)'
;MKKPMRLLATLLLTLCAGAAQAAGMATHAAMADFGRDALEDGPLKAILTAHRPALIAGAIYPDGGYGSGNVFPADRDMAERAHWGDFVIQFLQYLRETGCSGEVRTAILRRPPLGTIDLNLLTDRCGHLIAFAFGDAAHSLTDQTWDAQFEPEVRNRGETPNTPEWIGQLLPQLPAAILDPLKQLYGATPLNAIEYAMDMVNIAERRLVLNAPTLVFPPTADLVEVYRRNRPEQGVTAVMIERGNAFARAAVQAESLAAPLEVTRMRLQMPWASANYYTAPGGVVQSGYAVAGMYRQLWDLLTGDPAKPLPPAVIGSYPGHGALDVVLEPARESWTQHRWLHVFFSSNMDAASLELPGTVCLFDERGQRVRGVVEPGSWQRDYANAVRLRLQEPLRPGERYTAVVTTKAKDYRGIALARPYSFSFVTAPQP
;
A
#
# COMPACT_ATOMS: atom_id res chain seq x y z
N MET A 1 -6.77 -11.46 -40.88
CA MET A 1 -5.88 -10.52 -40.14
C MET A 1 -4.47 -10.61 -40.67
N LYS A 2 -3.83 -9.48 -41.01
CA LYS A 2 -2.46 -9.43 -41.53
C LYS A 2 -1.48 -9.95 -40.45
N LYS A 3 -0.49 -10.77 -40.83
CA LYS A 3 0.55 -11.37 -39.95
C LYS A 3 1.15 -10.43 -38.88
N PRO A 4 1.48 -9.14 -39.15
CA PRO A 4 2.03 -8.25 -38.12
C PRO A 4 1.01 -7.90 -37.02
N MET A 5 -0.29 -7.85 -37.35
CA MET A 5 -1.36 -7.55 -36.39
C MET A 5 -1.68 -8.75 -35.50
N ARG A 6 -1.44 -9.98 -35.99
CA ARG A 6 -1.45 -11.19 -35.17
C ARG A 6 -0.28 -11.22 -34.21
N LEU A 7 0.94 -10.88 -34.65
CA LEU A 7 2.10 -10.82 -33.77
C LEU A 7 1.93 -9.80 -32.64
N LEU A 8 1.42 -8.60 -32.94
CA LEU A 8 1.18 -7.56 -31.94
C LEU A 8 0.08 -7.98 -30.94
N ALA A 9 -1.03 -8.55 -31.42
CA ALA A 9 -2.09 -9.06 -30.57
C ALA A 9 -1.61 -10.25 -29.71
N THR A 10 -0.78 -11.14 -30.26
CA THR A 10 -0.19 -12.26 -29.50
C THR A 10 0.82 -11.76 -28.46
N LEU A 11 1.61 -10.72 -28.76
CA LEU A 11 2.54 -10.11 -27.79
C LEU A 11 1.79 -9.44 -26.63
N LEU A 12 0.74 -8.68 -26.94
CA LEU A 12 -0.19 -8.11 -25.96
C LEU A 12 -0.87 -9.21 -25.13
N LEU A 13 -1.33 -10.29 -25.76
CA LEU A 13 -1.97 -11.42 -25.08
C LEU A 13 -1.01 -12.21 -24.18
N THR A 14 0.27 -12.35 -24.54
CA THR A 14 1.28 -12.98 -23.68
C THR A 14 1.71 -12.08 -22.51
N LEU A 15 1.66 -10.75 -22.66
CA LEU A 15 1.85 -9.81 -21.55
C LEU A 15 0.61 -9.77 -20.63
N CYS A 16 -0.59 -9.95 -21.20
CA CYS A 16 -1.86 -9.94 -20.45
C CYS A 16 -2.18 -11.24 -19.69
N ALA A 17 -1.46 -12.34 -19.89
CA ALA A 17 -1.68 -13.57 -19.12
C ALA A 17 -0.93 -13.62 -17.77
N GLY A 18 -0.05 -12.64 -17.53
CA GLY A 18 1.00 -12.75 -16.50
C GLY A 18 0.83 -11.88 -15.26
N ALA A 19 -0.25 -11.14 -15.04
CA ALA A 19 -0.30 -10.12 -13.97
C ALA A 19 -1.48 -10.27 -12.97
N ALA A 20 -2.08 -11.46 -12.84
CA ALA A 20 -3.29 -11.66 -12.04
C ALA A 20 -3.13 -11.29 -10.54
N GLN A 21 -1.91 -11.00 -10.08
CA GLN A 21 -1.60 -10.48 -8.74
C GLN A 21 -0.61 -9.30 -8.75
N ALA A 22 -0.26 -8.70 -9.89
CA ALA A 22 0.74 -7.62 -10.00
C ALA A 22 0.05 -6.30 -10.36
N ALA A 23 -1.01 -5.95 -9.63
CA ALA A 23 -1.87 -4.80 -9.90
C ALA A 23 -1.81 -3.84 -8.70
N GLY A 24 -1.96 -2.52 -8.92
CA GLY A 24 -1.89 -1.51 -7.87
C GLY A 24 -0.62 -0.67 -7.86
N MET A 25 0.39 -1.06 -8.63
CA MET A 25 1.72 -0.44 -8.72
C MET A 25 1.66 1.09 -8.76
N ALA A 26 0.87 1.66 -9.68
CA ALA A 26 0.83 3.11 -9.87
C ALA A 26 0.07 3.84 -8.74
N THR A 27 -0.96 3.22 -8.20
CA THR A 27 -1.77 3.74 -7.10
C THR A 27 -0.96 3.74 -5.79
N HIS A 28 -0.25 2.66 -5.47
CA HIS A 28 0.68 2.60 -4.33
C HIS A 28 1.83 3.61 -4.48
N ALA A 29 2.40 3.72 -5.68
CA ALA A 29 3.40 4.75 -5.97
C ALA A 29 2.86 6.18 -5.74
N ALA A 30 1.61 6.46 -6.10
CA ALA A 30 0.99 7.75 -5.85
C ALA A 30 0.78 8.03 -4.36
N MET A 31 0.43 7.02 -3.57
CA MET A 31 0.34 7.13 -2.11
C MET A 31 1.72 7.36 -1.48
N ALA A 32 2.75 6.66 -1.94
CA ALA A 32 4.13 6.82 -1.47
C ALA A 32 4.66 8.23 -1.77
N ASP A 33 4.41 8.75 -2.98
CA ASP A 33 4.84 10.08 -3.40
C ASP A 33 4.05 11.20 -2.69
N PHE A 34 2.73 11.00 -2.48
CA PHE A 34 1.94 11.89 -1.63
C PHE A 34 2.49 11.92 -0.21
N GLY A 35 2.81 10.76 0.36
CA GLY A 35 3.37 10.65 1.71
C GLY A 35 4.70 11.40 1.85
N ARG A 36 5.54 11.38 0.82
CA ARG A 36 6.73 12.25 0.75
C ARG A 36 6.34 13.72 0.77
N ASP A 37 5.41 14.14 -0.07
CA ASP A 37 5.02 15.56 -0.18
C ASP A 37 4.39 16.10 1.10
N ALA A 38 3.66 15.25 1.82
CA ALA A 38 3.05 15.54 3.11
C ALA A 38 4.04 15.58 4.29
N LEU A 39 5.31 15.20 4.08
CA LEU A 39 6.34 15.41 5.10
C LEU A 39 6.61 16.90 5.32
N GLU A 40 6.99 17.23 6.56
CA GLU A 40 7.59 18.52 6.88
C GLU A 40 8.91 18.70 6.12
N ASP A 41 9.23 19.93 5.78
CA ASP A 41 10.50 20.24 5.11
C ASP A 41 11.68 19.91 6.04
N GLY A 42 12.60 19.10 5.52
CA GLY A 42 13.73 18.59 6.29
C GLY A 42 14.53 17.54 5.53
N PRO A 43 15.52 16.90 6.17
CA PRO A 43 16.47 16.00 5.51
C PRO A 43 15.80 14.82 4.81
N LEU A 44 14.82 14.19 5.47
CA LEU A 44 14.12 13.05 4.91
C LEU A 44 13.39 13.41 3.61
N LYS A 45 12.56 14.47 3.64
CA LYS A 45 11.84 14.93 2.45
C LYS A 45 12.81 15.28 1.32
N ALA A 46 13.91 15.98 1.63
CA ALA A 46 14.92 16.34 0.65
C ALA A 46 15.56 15.10 -0.03
N ILE A 47 15.92 14.06 0.73
CA ILE A 47 16.46 12.80 0.17
C ILE A 47 15.41 12.13 -0.72
N LEU A 48 14.18 11.96 -0.21
CA LEU A 48 13.11 11.28 -0.95
C LEU A 48 12.70 12.05 -2.22
N THR A 49 12.77 13.39 -2.20
CA THR A 49 12.54 14.22 -3.39
C THR A 49 13.68 14.09 -4.40
N ALA A 50 14.94 14.14 -3.95
CA ALA A 50 16.11 14.01 -4.82
C ALA A 50 16.20 12.62 -5.49
N HIS A 51 15.80 11.57 -4.77
CA HIS A 51 15.82 10.19 -5.25
C HIS A 51 14.41 9.64 -5.52
N ARG A 52 13.47 10.52 -5.89
CA ARG A 52 12.07 10.17 -6.17
C ARG A 52 11.88 8.95 -7.10
N PRO A 53 12.65 8.76 -8.19
CA PRO A 53 12.49 7.58 -9.03
C PRO A 53 12.76 6.25 -8.31
N ALA A 54 13.61 6.24 -7.28
CA ALA A 54 13.84 5.08 -6.44
C ALA A 54 12.73 4.88 -5.40
N LEU A 55 12.16 5.97 -4.86
CA LEU A 55 10.95 5.92 -4.03
C LEU A 55 9.80 5.25 -4.77
N ILE A 56 9.53 5.69 -6.00
CA ILE A 56 8.49 5.12 -6.85
C ILE A 56 8.81 3.66 -7.19
N ALA A 57 10.07 3.33 -7.51
CA ALA A 57 10.47 1.95 -7.76
C ALA A 57 10.25 1.04 -6.54
N GLY A 58 10.53 1.52 -5.33
CA GLY A 58 10.28 0.79 -4.08
C GLY A 58 8.79 0.52 -3.87
N ALA A 59 7.94 1.52 -4.10
CA ALA A 59 6.48 1.36 -3.94
C ALA A 59 5.83 0.43 -4.98
N ILE A 60 6.55 0.07 -6.03
CA ILE A 60 6.13 -0.84 -7.10
C ILE A 60 6.77 -2.23 -6.96
N TYR A 61 7.88 -2.30 -6.22
CA TYR A 61 8.75 -3.46 -6.21
C TYR A 61 8.07 -4.76 -5.75
N PRO A 62 7.27 -4.77 -4.67
CA PRO A 62 6.62 -5.99 -4.20
C PRO A 62 5.77 -6.67 -5.28
N ASP A 63 5.06 -5.90 -6.11
CA ASP A 63 4.20 -6.43 -7.17
C ASP A 63 4.97 -7.06 -8.35
N GLY A 64 6.21 -6.62 -8.58
CA GLY A 64 6.99 -7.03 -9.74
C GLY A 64 7.21 -8.55 -9.82
N GLY A 65 7.41 -9.20 -8.68
CA GLY A 65 7.65 -10.65 -8.61
C GLY A 65 6.38 -11.50 -8.72
N TYR A 66 5.17 -10.96 -8.49
CA TYR A 66 3.93 -11.68 -8.83
C TYR A 66 3.79 -11.89 -10.33
N GLY A 67 4.21 -10.90 -11.10
CA GLY A 67 4.19 -10.94 -12.56
C GLY A 67 5.03 -12.08 -13.13
N SER A 68 6.31 -12.11 -12.72
CA SER A 68 7.24 -13.19 -13.11
C SER A 68 6.91 -14.53 -12.44
N GLY A 69 6.25 -14.50 -11.27
CA GLY A 69 5.76 -15.64 -10.51
C GLY A 69 4.90 -16.63 -11.30
N ASN A 70 4.17 -16.16 -12.31
CA ASN A 70 3.37 -17.01 -13.18
C ASN A 70 4.20 -17.95 -14.07
N VAL A 71 5.44 -17.56 -14.38
CA VAL A 71 6.40 -18.38 -15.14
C VAL A 71 7.40 -19.05 -14.20
N PHE A 72 7.77 -18.35 -13.12
CA PHE A 72 8.76 -18.78 -12.15
C PHE A 72 8.15 -18.73 -10.74
N PRO A 73 7.49 -19.80 -10.27
CA PRO A 73 6.73 -19.78 -9.00
C PRO A 73 7.48 -19.24 -7.79
N ALA A 74 8.80 -19.45 -7.70
CA ALA A 74 9.63 -18.93 -6.62
C ALA A 74 9.70 -17.38 -6.58
N ASP A 75 9.49 -16.69 -7.71
CA ASP A 75 9.48 -15.22 -7.76
C ASP A 75 8.28 -14.65 -7.01
N ARG A 76 7.17 -15.40 -6.94
CA ARG A 76 5.99 -15.02 -6.16
C ARG A 76 6.30 -14.98 -4.67
N ASP A 77 7.02 -15.99 -4.16
CA ASP A 77 7.39 -16.03 -2.74
C ASP A 77 8.33 -14.89 -2.36
N MET A 78 9.22 -14.49 -3.28
CA MET A 78 10.10 -13.32 -3.12
C MET A 78 9.29 -12.02 -3.09
N ALA A 79 8.34 -11.84 -4.02
CA ALA A 79 7.43 -10.69 -4.05
C ALA A 79 6.63 -10.59 -2.76
N GLU A 80 5.97 -11.67 -2.37
CA GLU A 80 5.19 -11.78 -1.14
C GLU A 80 5.98 -11.32 0.09
N ARG A 81 7.29 -11.60 0.18
CA ARG A 81 8.10 -11.11 1.32
C ARG A 81 8.34 -9.62 1.33
N ALA A 82 8.51 -9.00 0.19
CA ALA A 82 8.70 -7.55 0.11
C ALA A 82 7.47 -6.77 0.61
N HIS A 83 6.28 -7.38 0.61
CA HIS A 83 5.07 -6.75 1.15
C HIS A 83 5.10 -6.62 2.68
N TRP A 84 5.95 -7.37 3.38
CA TRP A 84 5.85 -7.50 4.84
C TRP A 84 6.85 -6.65 5.60
N GLY A 85 6.40 -6.12 6.74
CA GLY A 85 7.16 -5.18 7.54
C GLY A 85 8.49 -5.71 8.09
N ASP A 86 8.66 -7.03 8.20
CA ASP A 86 9.94 -7.64 8.58
C ASP A 86 11.03 -7.46 7.51
N PHE A 87 10.66 -7.43 6.22
CA PHE A 87 11.60 -7.14 5.14
C PHE A 87 12.10 -5.70 5.23
N VAL A 88 11.21 -4.72 5.39
CA VAL A 88 11.53 -3.30 5.58
C VAL A 88 12.46 -3.08 6.79
N ILE A 89 12.17 -3.75 7.92
CA ILE A 89 13.01 -3.68 9.12
C ILE A 89 14.43 -4.17 8.82
N GLN A 90 14.56 -5.32 8.15
CA GLN A 90 15.87 -5.87 7.76
C GLN A 90 16.59 -4.96 6.76
N PHE A 91 15.87 -4.31 5.85
CA PHE A 91 16.43 -3.34 4.94
C PHE A 91 17.02 -2.15 5.70
N LEU A 92 16.28 -1.54 6.62
CA LEU A 92 16.79 -0.39 7.39
C LEU A 92 17.99 -0.79 8.28
N GLN A 93 18.02 -2.00 8.81
CA GLN A 93 19.20 -2.54 9.51
C GLN A 93 20.40 -2.64 8.58
N TYR A 94 20.21 -3.20 7.38
CA TYR A 94 21.24 -3.26 6.34
C TYR A 94 21.79 -1.87 5.98
N LEU A 95 20.94 -0.84 5.86
CA LEU A 95 21.40 0.55 5.59
C LEU A 95 22.22 1.15 6.73
N ARG A 96 21.93 0.81 7.98
CA ARG A 96 22.73 1.25 9.12
C ARG A 96 24.11 0.60 9.09
N GLU A 97 24.16 -0.71 8.86
CA GLU A 97 25.40 -1.49 8.88
C GLU A 97 26.33 -1.18 7.70
N THR A 98 25.76 -0.86 6.54
CA THR A 98 26.53 -0.50 5.35
C THR A 98 26.97 0.96 5.30
N GLY A 99 26.69 1.74 6.35
CA GLY A 99 27.22 3.10 6.52
C GLY A 99 26.31 4.23 6.03
N CYS A 100 25.18 3.95 5.37
CA CYS A 100 24.28 4.99 4.87
C CYS A 100 23.71 5.87 6.00
N SER A 101 23.44 5.31 7.18
CA SER A 101 23.07 6.12 8.37
C SER A 101 24.17 7.10 8.78
N GLY A 102 25.44 6.71 8.64
CA GLY A 102 26.60 7.56 8.94
C GLY A 102 26.76 8.69 7.92
N GLU A 103 26.58 8.40 6.63
CA GLU A 103 26.56 9.42 5.57
C GLU A 103 25.46 10.46 5.83
N VAL A 104 24.23 10.00 6.10
CA VAL A 104 23.10 10.88 6.44
C VAL A 104 23.41 11.76 7.64
N ARG A 105 23.94 11.20 8.73
CA ARG A 105 24.31 11.99 9.92
C ARG A 105 25.38 13.04 9.64
N THR A 106 26.29 12.76 8.71
CA THR A 106 27.34 13.69 8.27
C THR A 106 26.76 14.78 7.37
N ALA A 107 25.82 14.42 6.50
CA ALA A 107 25.16 15.34 5.57
C ALA A 107 24.15 16.29 6.25
N ILE A 108 23.58 15.92 7.40
CA ILE A 108 22.67 16.78 8.17
C ILE A 108 23.44 17.96 8.77
N LEU A 109 23.14 19.18 8.31
CA LEU A 109 23.73 20.41 8.81
C LEU A 109 23.05 20.80 10.14
N ARG A 110 23.85 20.99 11.20
CA ARG A 110 23.37 21.27 12.57
C ARG A 110 22.86 22.71 12.80
N ARG A 111 22.40 23.45 11.79
CA ARG A 111 21.90 24.84 11.98
C ARG A 111 20.36 24.95 11.85
N PRO A 112 19.68 25.79 12.67
CA PRO A 112 18.24 25.70 12.92
C PRO A 112 17.37 26.50 11.94
N PRO A 113 16.05 26.20 11.82
CA PRO A 113 15.24 25.42 12.79
C PRO A 113 14.92 23.97 12.41
N LEU A 114 15.09 23.55 11.15
CA LEU A 114 14.60 22.25 10.66
C LEU A 114 15.70 21.28 10.18
N GLY A 115 16.97 21.69 10.25
CA GLY A 115 18.11 20.93 9.74
C GLY A 115 18.04 20.78 8.22
N THR A 116 18.87 21.51 7.48
CA THR A 116 19.05 21.26 6.04
C THR A 116 20.02 20.11 5.84
N ILE A 117 19.85 19.33 4.76
CA ILE A 117 20.83 18.32 4.36
C ILE A 117 21.67 18.84 3.20
N ASP A 118 22.99 18.60 3.24
CA ASP A 118 23.85 18.76 2.07
C ASP A 118 23.88 17.44 1.29
N LEU A 119 23.11 17.37 0.21
CA LEU A 119 23.01 16.15 -0.60
C LEU A 119 24.34 15.78 -1.28
N ASN A 120 25.30 16.69 -1.40
CA ASN A 120 26.62 16.36 -1.96
C ASN A 120 27.46 15.46 -1.04
N LEU A 121 27.10 15.39 0.24
CA LEU A 121 27.74 14.54 1.24
C LEU A 121 27.06 13.17 1.38
N LEU A 122 25.97 12.94 0.64
CA LEU A 122 25.28 11.66 0.58
C LEU A 122 25.60 11.01 -0.77
N THR A 123 26.07 9.76 -0.76
CA THR A 123 26.29 9.04 -2.02
C THR A 123 24.96 8.74 -2.70
N ASP A 124 24.95 8.78 -4.04
CA ASP A 124 23.79 8.37 -4.84
C ASP A 124 23.31 6.97 -4.48
N ARG A 125 24.23 6.04 -4.16
CA ARG A 125 23.87 4.69 -3.71
C ARG A 125 23.04 4.73 -2.44
N CYS A 126 23.48 5.46 -1.40
CA CYS A 126 22.72 5.55 -0.16
C CYS A 126 21.39 6.29 -0.34
N GLY A 127 21.38 7.37 -1.12
CA GLY A 127 20.15 8.08 -1.47
C GLY A 127 19.10 7.18 -2.14
N HIS A 128 19.51 6.41 -3.16
CA HIS A 128 18.61 5.46 -3.84
C HIS A 128 18.14 4.33 -2.92
N LEU A 129 19.03 3.73 -2.13
CA LEU A 129 18.67 2.66 -1.20
C LEU A 129 17.68 3.13 -0.13
N ILE A 130 17.89 4.32 0.45
CA ILE A 130 16.98 4.92 1.43
C ILE A 130 15.62 5.19 0.79
N ALA A 131 15.59 5.87 -0.36
CA ALA A 131 14.33 6.19 -1.03
C ALA A 131 13.55 4.92 -1.41
N PHE A 132 14.23 3.91 -1.95
CA PHE A 132 13.63 2.63 -2.29
C PHE A 132 13.04 1.92 -1.07
N ALA A 133 13.79 1.80 0.04
CA ALA A 133 13.29 1.14 1.25
C ALA A 133 12.06 1.87 1.85
N PHE A 134 11.98 3.19 1.71
CA PHE A 134 10.81 3.96 2.14
C PHE A 134 9.62 3.73 1.20
N GLY A 135 9.85 3.62 -0.11
CA GLY A 135 8.80 3.29 -1.07
C GLY A 135 8.22 1.91 -0.83
N ASP A 136 9.08 0.92 -0.62
CA ASP A 136 8.71 -0.47 -0.29
C ASP A 136 7.87 -0.52 0.99
N ALA A 137 8.29 0.19 2.04
CA ALA A 137 7.49 0.32 3.25
C ALA A 137 6.14 0.99 3.03
N ALA A 138 6.08 2.01 2.15
CA ALA A 138 4.83 2.65 1.79
C ALA A 138 3.86 1.66 1.15
N HIS A 139 4.34 0.82 0.23
CA HIS A 139 3.55 -0.26 -0.37
C HIS A 139 2.88 -1.13 0.71
N SER A 140 3.68 -1.71 1.63
CA SER A 140 3.18 -2.54 2.74
C SER A 140 2.06 -1.89 3.56
N LEU A 141 2.19 -0.60 3.88
CA LEU A 141 1.16 0.13 4.63
C LEU A 141 -0.06 0.42 3.74
N THR A 142 0.18 0.75 2.49
CA THR A 142 -0.88 1.15 1.57
C THR A 142 -1.80 -0.01 1.22
N ASP A 143 -1.31 -1.24 1.09
CA ASP A 143 -2.15 -2.44 0.96
C ASP A 143 -3.10 -2.55 2.15
N GLN A 144 -2.55 -2.42 3.37
CA GLN A 144 -3.35 -2.51 4.59
C GLN A 144 -4.42 -1.43 4.65
N THR A 145 -4.17 -0.24 4.12
CA THR A 145 -5.17 0.85 4.09
C THR A 145 -6.16 0.74 2.94
N TRP A 146 -5.70 0.40 1.74
CA TRP A 146 -6.49 0.34 0.50
C TRP A 146 -7.41 -0.88 0.51
N ASP A 147 -6.86 -2.06 0.79
CA ASP A 147 -7.59 -3.32 0.82
C ASP A 147 -8.62 -3.37 1.94
N ALA A 148 -8.32 -2.74 3.07
CA ALA A 148 -9.21 -2.75 4.22
C ALA A 148 -10.37 -1.75 4.08
N GLN A 149 -10.24 -0.72 3.25
CA GLN A 149 -11.18 0.41 3.22
C GLN A 149 -11.74 0.74 1.84
N PHE A 150 -10.87 0.93 0.84
CA PHE A 150 -11.32 1.38 -0.49
C PHE A 150 -11.89 0.23 -1.31
N GLU A 151 -11.09 -0.82 -1.50
CA GLU A 151 -11.45 -2.05 -2.21
C GLU A 151 -12.80 -2.65 -1.80
N PRO A 152 -13.12 -2.76 -0.50
CA PRO A 152 -14.37 -3.38 -0.09
C PRO A 152 -15.57 -2.44 -0.29
N GLU A 153 -15.38 -1.11 -0.28
CA GLU A 153 -16.45 -0.16 -0.59
C GLU A 153 -16.79 -0.17 -2.08
N VAL A 154 -15.79 -0.30 -2.97
CA VAL A 154 -16.03 -0.52 -4.40
C VAL A 154 -16.89 -1.77 -4.63
N ARG A 155 -16.52 -2.89 -3.98
CA ARG A 155 -17.27 -4.16 -4.07
C ARG A 155 -18.67 -4.05 -3.49
N ASN A 156 -18.84 -3.36 -2.37
CA ASN A 156 -20.14 -3.11 -1.74
C ASN A 156 -21.08 -2.34 -2.68
N ARG A 157 -20.54 -1.50 -3.56
CA ARG A 157 -21.30 -0.78 -4.60
C ARG A 157 -21.57 -1.61 -5.85
N GLY A 158 -21.06 -2.84 -5.92
CA GLY A 158 -21.19 -3.72 -7.08
C GLY A 158 -20.36 -3.25 -8.28
N GLU A 159 -19.41 -2.33 -8.07
CA GLU A 159 -18.52 -1.90 -9.14
C GLU A 159 -17.45 -2.95 -9.39
N THR A 160 -17.21 -3.23 -10.67
CA THR A 160 -16.27 -4.27 -11.08
C THR A 160 -15.58 -3.84 -12.38
N PRO A 161 -14.25 -4.00 -12.46
CA PRO A 161 -13.53 -3.83 -13.73
C PRO A 161 -13.80 -5.00 -14.69
N ASN A 162 -14.32 -6.11 -14.15
CA ASN A 162 -14.74 -7.29 -14.90
C ASN A 162 -16.13 -7.06 -15.43
N THR A 163 -16.22 -6.92 -16.74
CA THR A 163 -17.50 -7.05 -17.40
C THR A 163 -17.33 -7.87 -18.67
N PRO A 164 -17.30 -9.21 -18.55
CA PRO A 164 -17.78 -10.08 -19.63
C PRO A 164 -19.05 -9.52 -20.31
N GLU A 165 -19.90 -8.79 -19.57
CA GLU A 165 -21.07 -8.06 -20.02
C GLU A 165 -20.75 -6.88 -20.96
N TRP A 166 -19.69 -6.10 -20.73
CA TRP A 166 -19.34 -4.93 -21.55
C TRP A 166 -18.80 -5.33 -22.91
N ILE A 167 -18.01 -6.41 -23.00
CA ILE A 167 -17.63 -7.01 -24.28
C ILE A 167 -18.90 -7.43 -25.05
N GLY A 168 -19.88 -8.00 -24.36
CA GLY A 168 -21.20 -8.31 -24.93
C GLY A 168 -22.00 -7.07 -25.36
N GLN A 169 -21.88 -5.95 -24.67
CA GLN A 169 -22.58 -4.69 -24.98
C GLN A 169 -21.95 -3.90 -26.14
N LEU A 170 -20.62 -3.98 -26.31
CA LEU A 170 -19.90 -3.34 -27.42
C LEU A 170 -19.94 -4.15 -28.71
N LEU A 171 -20.01 -5.47 -28.59
CA LEU A 171 -20.04 -6.39 -29.73
C LEU A 171 -21.27 -7.31 -29.66
N PRO A 172 -22.50 -6.78 -29.55
CA PRO A 172 -23.72 -7.58 -29.36
C PRO A 172 -24.02 -8.48 -30.56
N GLN A 173 -23.34 -8.23 -31.68
CA GLN A 173 -23.51 -8.93 -32.95
C GLN A 173 -22.65 -10.20 -33.07
N LEU A 174 -21.73 -10.45 -32.14
CA LEU A 174 -20.85 -11.63 -32.21
C LEU A 174 -21.58 -12.90 -31.70
N PRO A 175 -21.35 -14.07 -32.31
CA PRO A 175 -21.86 -15.34 -31.78
C PRO A 175 -21.25 -15.70 -30.42
N ALA A 176 -22.03 -16.38 -29.57
CA ALA A 176 -21.58 -16.90 -28.26
C ALA A 176 -20.27 -17.72 -28.35
N ALA A 177 -20.11 -18.51 -29.41
CA ALA A 177 -18.89 -19.30 -29.68
C ALA A 177 -17.60 -18.46 -29.83
N ILE A 178 -17.70 -17.15 -30.08
CA ILE A 178 -16.58 -16.21 -30.13
C ILE A 178 -16.54 -15.36 -28.86
N LEU A 179 -17.70 -14.94 -28.36
CA LEU A 179 -17.82 -14.13 -27.14
C LEU A 179 -17.35 -14.89 -25.89
N ASP A 180 -17.71 -16.14 -25.71
CA ASP A 180 -17.44 -16.89 -24.49
C ASP A 180 -15.94 -17.18 -24.28
N PRO A 181 -15.16 -17.59 -25.31
CA PRO A 181 -13.71 -17.67 -25.20
C PRO A 181 -13.04 -16.31 -24.93
N LEU A 182 -13.56 -15.22 -25.51
CA LEU A 182 -13.05 -13.87 -25.25
C LEU A 182 -13.33 -13.42 -23.81
N LYS A 183 -14.53 -13.69 -23.29
CA LYS A 183 -14.90 -13.43 -21.89
C LYS A 183 -14.04 -14.26 -20.93
N GLN A 184 -13.79 -15.52 -21.24
CA GLN A 184 -12.96 -16.41 -20.43
C GLN A 184 -11.49 -15.97 -20.43
N LEU A 185 -10.97 -15.61 -21.60
CA LEU A 185 -9.62 -15.08 -21.77
C LEU A 185 -9.45 -13.76 -21.04
N TYR A 186 -10.42 -12.85 -21.17
CA TYR A 186 -10.44 -11.57 -20.48
C TYR A 186 -10.56 -11.76 -18.97
N GLY A 187 -11.48 -12.61 -18.51
CA GLY A 187 -11.70 -12.99 -17.11
C GLY A 187 -10.45 -13.56 -16.40
N ALA A 188 -9.56 -14.20 -17.16
CA ALA A 188 -8.29 -14.72 -16.68
C ALA A 188 -7.14 -13.70 -16.68
N THR A 189 -7.38 -12.45 -17.12
CA THR A 189 -6.35 -11.41 -17.20
C THR A 189 -6.30 -10.52 -15.94
N PRO A 190 -5.19 -9.81 -15.70
CA PRO A 190 -4.98 -8.83 -14.62
C PRO A 190 -5.87 -7.60 -14.72
N LEU A 191 -6.45 -7.37 -15.91
CA LEU A 191 -7.22 -6.20 -16.31
C LEU A 191 -8.55 -6.03 -15.54
N ASN A 192 -8.66 -6.82 -14.48
CA ASN A 192 -9.82 -7.32 -13.79
C ASN A 192 -9.72 -7.14 -12.28
N ALA A 193 -8.57 -6.68 -11.79
CA ALA A 193 -8.38 -6.25 -10.41
C ALA A 193 -8.82 -4.78 -10.27
N ILE A 194 -9.40 -4.45 -9.12
CA ILE A 194 -9.77 -3.06 -8.80
C ILE A 194 -8.52 -2.18 -8.75
N GLU A 195 -7.42 -2.72 -8.23
CA GLU A 195 -6.10 -2.07 -8.22
C GLU A 195 -5.62 -1.67 -9.62
N TYR A 196 -5.66 -2.61 -10.59
CA TYR A 196 -5.30 -2.32 -11.98
C TYR A 196 -6.21 -1.24 -12.58
N ALA A 197 -7.51 -1.33 -12.31
CA ALA A 197 -8.46 -0.35 -12.80
C ALA A 197 -8.16 1.05 -12.27
N MET A 198 -7.81 1.15 -10.99
CA MET A 198 -7.45 2.42 -10.37
C MET A 198 -6.08 2.90 -10.80
N ASP A 199 -5.14 2.01 -11.16
CA ASP A 199 -3.89 2.40 -11.82
C ASP A 199 -4.14 3.09 -13.16
N MET A 200 -5.05 2.58 -13.99
CA MET A 200 -5.39 3.23 -15.26
C MET A 200 -5.93 4.65 -15.04
N VAL A 201 -6.82 4.81 -14.05
CA VAL A 201 -7.37 6.13 -13.69
C VAL A 201 -6.27 7.05 -13.15
N ASN A 202 -5.46 6.56 -12.21
CA ASN A 202 -4.38 7.31 -11.57
C ASN A 202 -3.33 7.77 -12.59
N ILE A 203 -2.85 6.88 -13.45
CA ILE A 203 -1.86 7.20 -14.48
C ILE A 203 -2.40 8.25 -15.44
N ALA A 204 -3.64 8.09 -15.93
CA ALA A 204 -4.25 9.01 -16.88
C ALA A 204 -4.43 10.43 -16.30
N GLU A 205 -4.80 10.52 -15.02
CA GLU A 205 -5.11 11.79 -14.36
C GLU A 205 -3.91 12.48 -13.72
N ARG A 206 -3.08 11.70 -13.00
CA ARG A 206 -1.99 12.22 -12.15
C ARG A 206 -0.66 12.21 -12.86
N ARG A 207 -0.50 11.36 -13.88
CA ARG A 207 0.71 11.25 -14.70
C ARG A 207 1.98 11.02 -13.87
N LEU A 208 1.85 10.50 -12.65
CA LEU A 208 2.94 10.37 -11.68
C LEU A 208 4.08 9.54 -12.25
N VAL A 209 3.71 8.38 -12.80
CA VAL A 209 4.61 7.40 -13.41
C VAL A 209 5.13 7.88 -14.77
N LEU A 210 4.36 8.69 -15.50
CA LEU A 210 4.81 9.37 -16.72
C LEU A 210 5.86 10.46 -16.41
N ASN A 211 5.76 11.10 -15.24
CA ASN A 211 6.67 12.14 -14.77
C ASN A 211 7.93 11.57 -14.09
N ALA A 212 7.98 10.26 -13.86
CA ALA A 212 9.15 9.52 -13.39
C ALA A 212 9.35 8.25 -14.25
N PRO A 213 9.59 8.40 -15.57
CA PRO A 213 9.48 7.29 -16.53
C PRO A 213 10.56 6.23 -16.37
N THR A 214 11.61 6.51 -15.60
CA THR A 214 12.70 5.57 -15.33
C THR A 214 12.65 5.16 -13.86
N LEU A 215 12.15 3.95 -13.59
CA LEU A 215 12.30 3.34 -12.27
C LEU A 215 13.79 3.15 -11.95
N VAL A 216 14.20 3.46 -10.73
CA VAL A 216 15.58 3.25 -10.27
C VAL A 216 15.55 2.22 -9.15
N PHE A 217 15.83 0.97 -9.52
CA PHE A 217 15.98 -0.11 -8.54
C PHE A 217 17.41 -0.09 -7.95
N PRO A 218 17.58 -0.47 -6.68
CA PRO A 218 18.89 -0.69 -6.08
C PRO A 218 19.77 -1.68 -6.85
N PRO A 219 21.09 -1.68 -6.60
CA PRO A 219 21.95 -2.75 -7.05
C PRO A 219 21.41 -4.12 -6.58
N THR A 220 21.32 -5.09 -7.50
CA THR A 220 20.78 -6.43 -7.21
C THR A 220 21.46 -7.09 -6.02
N ALA A 221 22.79 -6.93 -5.88
CA ALA A 221 23.55 -7.50 -4.78
C ALA A 221 23.10 -6.98 -3.40
N ASP A 222 22.69 -5.71 -3.32
CA ASP A 222 22.19 -5.13 -2.07
C ASP A 222 20.85 -5.78 -1.68
N LEU A 223 19.94 -5.94 -2.64
CA LEU A 223 18.64 -6.60 -2.41
C LEU A 223 18.80 -8.08 -2.05
N VAL A 224 19.69 -8.83 -2.73
CA VAL A 224 20.00 -10.23 -2.37
C VAL A 224 20.42 -10.31 -0.91
N GLU A 225 21.27 -9.40 -0.44
CA GLU A 225 21.74 -9.40 0.93
C GLU A 225 20.61 -9.08 1.93
N VAL A 226 19.69 -8.17 1.59
CA VAL A 226 18.49 -7.89 2.41
C VAL A 226 17.61 -9.14 2.53
N TYR A 227 17.31 -9.84 1.42
CA TYR A 227 16.57 -11.11 1.48
C TYR A 227 17.34 -12.22 2.21
N ARG A 228 18.66 -12.28 2.08
CA ARG A 228 19.44 -13.28 2.82
C ARG A 228 19.33 -13.08 4.33
N ARG A 229 19.10 -11.85 4.79
CA ARG A 229 18.86 -11.51 6.21
C ARG A 229 17.40 -11.73 6.61
N ASN A 230 16.47 -11.47 5.69
CA ASN A 230 15.04 -11.68 5.87
C ASN A 230 14.59 -13.01 5.29
N ARG A 231 14.45 -14.04 6.14
CA ARG A 231 13.95 -15.38 5.74
C ARG A 231 14.89 -16.10 4.74
N PRO A 232 16.15 -16.38 5.16
CA PRO A 232 17.18 -17.00 4.30
C PRO A 232 16.75 -18.32 3.66
N GLU A 233 15.81 -19.04 4.26
CA GLU A 233 15.29 -20.32 3.77
C GLU A 233 14.65 -20.23 2.38
N GLN A 234 14.27 -19.03 1.91
CA GLN A 234 13.69 -18.84 0.58
C GLN A 234 14.71 -18.84 -0.55
N GLY A 235 16.00 -18.65 -0.24
CA GLY A 235 17.06 -18.74 -1.25
C GLY A 235 16.91 -17.74 -2.41
N VAL A 236 16.42 -16.52 -2.13
CA VAL A 236 16.25 -15.48 -3.17
C VAL A 236 17.59 -15.19 -3.86
N THR A 237 17.57 -15.19 -5.19
CA THR A 237 18.76 -15.01 -6.03
C THR A 237 18.72 -13.71 -6.82
N ALA A 238 19.88 -13.28 -7.32
CA ALA A 238 19.99 -12.11 -8.19
C ALA A 238 19.08 -12.21 -9.43
N VAL A 239 18.97 -13.40 -10.03
CA VAL A 239 18.14 -13.62 -11.22
C VAL A 239 16.65 -13.41 -10.92
N MET A 240 16.17 -13.81 -9.73
CA MET A 240 14.77 -13.62 -9.34
C MET A 240 14.44 -12.12 -9.23
N ILE A 241 15.32 -11.37 -8.57
CA ILE A 241 15.19 -9.91 -8.41
C ILE A 241 15.25 -9.21 -9.76
N GLU A 242 16.20 -9.59 -10.63
CA GLU A 242 16.34 -9.01 -11.97
C GLU A 242 15.11 -9.26 -12.84
N ARG A 243 14.50 -10.46 -12.76
CA ARG A 243 13.24 -10.77 -13.45
C ARG A 243 12.08 -9.92 -12.93
N GLY A 244 11.90 -9.84 -11.60
CA GLY A 244 10.85 -9.02 -11.00
C GLY A 244 10.98 -7.54 -11.39
N ASN A 245 12.20 -7.00 -11.32
CA ASN A 245 12.49 -5.62 -11.72
C ASN A 245 12.24 -5.38 -13.22
N ALA A 246 12.62 -6.34 -14.08
CA ALA A 246 12.36 -6.25 -15.52
C ALA A 246 10.86 -6.28 -15.82
N PHE A 247 10.11 -7.13 -15.12
CA PHE A 247 8.65 -7.19 -15.23
C PHE A 247 8.01 -5.88 -14.79
N ALA A 248 8.35 -5.36 -13.61
CA ALA A 248 7.82 -4.10 -13.09
C ALA A 248 8.01 -2.93 -14.06
N ARG A 249 9.20 -2.81 -14.67
CA ARG A 249 9.47 -1.79 -15.71
C ARG A 249 8.56 -1.97 -16.93
N ALA A 250 8.41 -3.20 -17.41
CA ALA A 250 7.59 -3.49 -18.58
C ALA A 250 6.10 -3.24 -18.31
N ALA A 251 5.61 -3.66 -17.13
CA ALA A 251 4.23 -3.46 -16.69
C ALA A 251 3.90 -1.97 -16.62
N VAL A 252 4.68 -1.19 -15.88
CA VAL A 252 4.53 0.26 -15.77
C VAL A 252 4.48 0.97 -17.12
N GLN A 253 5.35 0.59 -18.07
CA GLN A 253 5.34 1.16 -19.41
C GLN A 253 4.11 0.76 -20.20
N ALA A 254 3.71 -0.51 -20.14
CA ALA A 254 2.50 -1.00 -20.81
C ALA A 254 1.24 -0.31 -20.27
N GLU A 255 1.12 -0.19 -18.95
CA GLU A 255 0.05 0.53 -18.27
C GLU A 255 0.01 2.00 -18.64
N SER A 256 1.18 2.66 -18.69
CA SER A 256 1.32 4.05 -19.12
C SER A 256 0.79 4.30 -20.54
N LEU A 257 0.98 3.34 -21.44
CA LEU A 257 0.46 3.40 -22.81
C LEU A 257 -1.04 3.05 -22.89
N ALA A 258 -1.51 2.14 -22.03
CA ALA A 258 -2.90 1.69 -22.01
C ALA A 258 -3.84 2.67 -21.31
N ALA A 259 -3.39 3.35 -20.25
CA ALA A 259 -4.22 4.18 -19.37
C ALA A 259 -5.07 5.24 -20.09
N PRO A 260 -4.57 6.01 -21.08
CA PRO A 260 -5.40 6.97 -21.82
C PRO A 260 -6.55 6.32 -22.61
N LEU A 261 -6.40 5.06 -23.00
CA LEU A 261 -7.40 4.29 -23.75
C LEU A 261 -8.40 3.64 -22.80
N GLU A 262 -7.91 3.12 -21.66
CA GLU A 262 -8.71 2.38 -20.69
C GLU A 262 -9.50 3.27 -19.73
N VAL A 263 -9.03 4.50 -19.44
CA VAL A 263 -9.66 5.38 -18.43
C VAL A 263 -11.14 5.67 -18.73
N THR A 264 -11.52 5.73 -20.01
CA THR A 264 -12.93 5.94 -20.39
C THR A 264 -13.78 4.73 -20.02
N ARG A 265 -13.28 3.51 -20.26
CA ARG A 265 -13.93 2.27 -19.86
C ARG A 265 -14.05 2.20 -18.33
N MET A 266 -12.97 2.51 -17.61
CA MET A 266 -12.95 2.53 -16.15
C MET A 266 -14.00 3.45 -15.56
N ARG A 267 -14.12 4.68 -16.08
CA ARG A 267 -15.11 5.66 -15.59
C ARG A 267 -16.56 5.23 -15.84
N LEU A 268 -16.81 4.46 -16.90
CA LEU A 268 -18.14 3.93 -17.20
C LEU A 268 -18.50 2.72 -16.34
N GLN A 269 -17.55 1.83 -16.08
CA GLN A 269 -17.78 0.59 -15.34
C GLN A 269 -17.68 0.77 -13.81
N MET A 270 -16.84 1.71 -13.37
CA MET A 270 -16.54 1.97 -11.97
C MET A 270 -16.64 3.47 -11.66
N PRO A 271 -17.82 4.09 -11.87
CA PRO A 271 -17.99 5.54 -11.76
C PRO A 271 -17.70 6.09 -10.36
N TRP A 272 -18.06 5.37 -9.31
CA TRP A 272 -17.74 5.75 -7.94
C TRP A 272 -16.25 5.57 -7.68
N ALA A 273 -15.66 4.42 -7.98
CA ALA A 273 -14.24 4.17 -7.68
C ALA A 273 -13.35 5.19 -8.40
N SER A 274 -13.56 5.38 -9.70
CA SER A 274 -12.80 6.34 -10.50
C SER A 274 -12.95 7.79 -10.03
N ALA A 275 -14.12 8.17 -9.50
CA ALA A 275 -14.34 9.50 -8.93
C ALA A 275 -13.77 9.66 -7.51
N ASN A 276 -13.54 8.56 -6.78
CA ASN A 276 -13.28 8.59 -5.33
C ASN A 276 -11.95 7.97 -4.89
N TYR A 277 -11.19 7.27 -5.75
CA TYR A 277 -9.90 6.63 -5.40
C TYR A 277 -8.89 7.56 -4.73
N TYR A 278 -9.01 8.86 -4.98
CA TYR A 278 -8.09 9.85 -4.44
C TYR A 278 -8.44 10.27 -3.01
N THR A 279 -9.73 10.49 -2.71
CA THR A 279 -10.17 11.15 -1.46
C THR A 279 -11.04 10.29 -0.54
N ALA A 280 -11.61 9.18 -1.03
CA ALA A 280 -12.35 8.27 -0.17
C ALA A 280 -11.43 7.58 0.84
N PRO A 281 -12.01 7.00 1.91
CA PRO A 281 -11.27 6.17 2.84
C PRO A 281 -10.47 5.06 2.14
N GLY A 282 -9.22 4.84 2.57
CA GLY A 282 -8.23 3.97 1.93
C GLY A 282 -7.59 4.55 0.66
N GLY A 283 -8.15 5.62 0.10
CA GLY A 283 -7.66 6.27 -1.10
C GLY A 283 -6.36 7.06 -0.91
N VAL A 284 -5.87 7.64 -2.00
CA VAL A 284 -4.51 8.21 -2.09
C VAL A 284 -4.18 9.20 -0.96
N VAL A 285 -5.11 10.11 -0.64
CA VAL A 285 -4.87 11.17 0.35
C VAL A 285 -4.76 10.63 1.78
N GLN A 286 -5.71 9.79 2.22
CA GLN A 286 -5.67 9.25 3.58
C GLN A 286 -4.45 8.35 3.78
N SER A 287 -4.22 7.46 2.83
CA SER A 287 -3.10 6.52 2.86
C SER A 287 -1.76 7.25 2.77
N GLY A 288 -1.66 8.29 1.95
CA GLY A 288 -0.48 9.14 1.87
C GLY A 288 -0.16 9.87 3.18
N TYR A 289 -1.15 10.41 3.90
CA TYR A 289 -0.90 10.97 5.24
C TYR A 289 -0.46 9.92 6.25
N ALA A 290 -1.02 8.72 6.19
CA ALA A 290 -0.57 7.59 7.02
C ALA A 290 0.90 7.24 6.71
N VAL A 291 1.26 7.13 5.43
CA VAL A 291 2.63 6.92 4.96
C VAL A 291 3.58 7.99 5.48
N ALA A 292 3.22 9.27 5.44
CA ALA A 292 4.04 10.35 6.00
C ALA A 292 4.32 10.18 7.50
N GLY A 293 3.32 9.72 8.26
CA GLY A 293 3.47 9.39 9.68
C GLY A 293 4.41 8.20 9.92
N MET A 294 4.32 7.15 9.11
CA MET A 294 5.22 5.99 9.16
C MET A 294 6.65 6.36 8.75
N TYR A 295 6.84 7.19 7.72
CA TYR A 295 8.16 7.67 7.30
C TYR A 295 8.96 8.31 8.44
N ARG A 296 8.29 9.03 9.36
CA ARG A 296 8.96 9.59 10.55
C ARG A 296 9.49 8.50 11.49
N GLN A 297 8.75 7.40 11.65
CA GLN A 297 9.19 6.26 12.45
C GLN A 297 10.36 5.53 11.81
N LEU A 298 10.31 5.30 10.50
CA LEU A 298 11.39 4.65 9.74
C LEU A 298 12.65 5.52 9.73
N TRP A 299 12.49 6.84 9.67
CA TRP A 299 13.59 7.77 9.76
C TRP A 299 14.29 7.74 11.13
N ASP A 300 13.53 7.66 12.22
CA ASP A 300 14.08 7.41 13.56
C ASP A 300 14.78 6.04 13.61
N LEU A 301 14.19 5.00 13.01
CA LEU A 301 14.83 3.68 12.96
C LEU A 301 16.17 3.72 12.19
N LEU A 302 16.29 4.52 11.14
CA LEU A 302 17.51 4.66 10.35
C LEU A 302 18.55 5.58 11.02
N THR A 303 18.14 6.71 11.57
CA THR A 303 19.03 7.82 11.97
C THR A 303 19.01 8.14 13.47
N GLY A 304 18.02 7.62 14.20
CA GLY A 304 17.87 7.80 15.63
C GLY A 304 18.91 7.04 16.45
N ASP A 305 18.94 7.36 17.74
CA ASP A 305 19.69 6.63 18.76
C ASP A 305 18.91 5.35 19.12
N PRO A 306 19.43 4.14 18.85
CA PRO A 306 18.75 2.90 19.20
C PRO A 306 18.46 2.74 20.69
N ALA A 307 19.19 3.45 21.56
CA ALA A 307 18.93 3.45 23.01
C ALA A 307 17.73 4.34 23.40
N LYS A 308 17.26 5.19 22.49
CA LYS A 308 16.13 6.12 22.69
C LYS A 308 15.20 6.10 21.48
N PRO A 309 14.61 4.93 21.15
CA PRO A 309 13.75 4.79 20.00
C PRO A 309 12.48 5.63 20.14
N LEU A 310 12.03 6.22 19.04
CA LEU A 310 10.76 6.93 18.99
C LEU A 310 9.59 5.95 19.22
N PRO A 311 8.70 6.22 20.20
CA PRO A 311 7.51 5.41 20.42
C PRO A 311 6.58 5.38 19.19
N PRO A 312 5.86 4.27 18.95
CA PRO A 312 4.86 4.23 17.91
C PRO A 312 3.76 5.28 18.14
N ALA A 313 3.14 5.72 17.05
CA ALA A 313 2.01 6.64 17.04
C ALA A 313 0.86 6.07 16.21
N VAL A 314 -0.37 6.46 16.53
CA VAL A 314 -1.51 6.26 15.62
C VAL A 314 -1.42 7.30 14.50
N ILE A 315 -1.37 6.82 13.26
CA ILE A 315 -1.20 7.63 12.04
C ILE A 315 -2.46 7.69 11.19
N GLY A 316 -3.48 6.91 11.55
CA GLY A 316 -4.78 6.93 10.89
C GLY A 316 -5.80 6.10 11.67
N SER A 317 -7.07 6.41 11.43
CA SER A 317 -8.17 5.57 11.88
C SER A 317 -9.28 5.58 10.83
N TYR A 318 -10.06 4.52 10.83
CA TYR A 318 -11.35 4.49 10.17
C TYR A 318 -12.41 3.99 11.15
N PRO A 319 -13.52 4.70 11.33
CA PRO A 319 -13.78 6.04 10.81
C PRO A 319 -12.75 7.08 11.30
N GLY A 320 -12.60 8.16 10.55
CA GLY A 320 -11.77 9.29 10.98
C GLY A 320 -12.36 9.98 12.21
N HIS A 321 -11.52 10.68 12.97
CA HIS A 321 -12.02 11.53 14.06
C HIS A 321 -12.98 12.60 13.51
N GLY A 322 -14.17 12.69 14.12
CA GLY A 322 -15.23 13.60 13.72
C GLY A 322 -16.08 13.13 12.53
N ALA A 323 -15.86 11.91 12.01
CA ALA A 323 -16.67 11.38 10.93
C ALA A 323 -18.15 11.33 11.31
N LEU A 324 -19.01 11.70 10.36
CA LEU A 324 -20.47 11.64 10.47
C LEU A 324 -20.99 10.57 9.50
N ASP A 325 -22.26 10.21 9.66
CA ASP A 325 -22.97 9.28 8.80
C ASP A 325 -22.25 7.94 8.60
N VAL A 326 -21.55 7.49 9.65
CA VAL A 326 -20.75 6.28 9.60
C VAL A 326 -21.65 5.05 9.59
N VAL A 327 -21.38 4.15 8.65
CA VAL A 327 -21.96 2.81 8.63
C VAL A 327 -20.89 1.80 9.00
N LEU A 328 -20.94 1.31 10.25
CA LEU A 328 -20.23 0.10 10.67
C LEU A 328 -21.23 -1.03 10.85
N GLU A 329 -20.86 -2.22 10.40
CA GLU A 329 -21.72 -3.40 10.49
C GLU A 329 -21.02 -4.52 11.25
N PRO A 330 -21.76 -5.36 11.99
CA PRO A 330 -21.23 -6.62 12.46
C PRO A 330 -20.78 -7.43 11.24
N ALA A 331 -19.51 -7.81 11.21
CA ALA A 331 -18.99 -8.54 10.07
C ALA A 331 -19.67 -9.92 9.98
N ARG A 332 -20.45 -10.13 8.92
CA ARG A 332 -21.02 -11.44 8.59
C ARG A 332 -20.23 -12.15 7.49
N GLU A 333 -19.45 -11.41 6.69
CA GLU A 333 -18.65 -11.92 5.55
C GLU A 333 -17.35 -11.12 5.34
N SER A 334 -16.36 -11.71 4.65
CA SER A 334 -15.00 -11.19 4.47
C SER A 334 -14.90 -9.89 3.65
N TRP A 335 -15.90 -9.54 2.84
CA TRP A 335 -15.90 -8.33 1.99
C TRP A 335 -16.43 -7.07 2.69
N THR A 336 -16.87 -7.19 3.94
CA THR A 336 -17.37 -6.06 4.73
C THR A 336 -16.27 -5.32 5.50
N GLN A 337 -14.98 -5.57 5.21
CA GLN A 337 -13.86 -5.00 5.98
C GLN A 337 -13.91 -3.47 6.06
N HIS A 338 -14.42 -2.79 5.03
CA HIS A 338 -14.60 -1.33 5.04
C HIS A 338 -15.61 -0.84 6.09
N ARG A 339 -16.41 -1.70 6.71
CA ARG A 339 -17.38 -1.37 7.78
C ARG A 339 -16.87 -1.74 9.17
N TRP A 340 -15.57 -1.97 9.29
CA TRP A 340 -14.92 -2.27 10.56
C TRP A 340 -14.26 -1.01 11.07
N LEU A 341 -14.02 -0.95 12.37
CA LEU A 341 -13.17 0.09 12.92
C LEU A 341 -11.71 -0.32 12.71
N HIS A 342 -10.92 0.51 12.04
CA HIS A 342 -9.50 0.32 11.80
C HIS A 342 -8.67 1.37 12.53
N VAL A 343 -7.50 0.97 13.00
CA VAL A 343 -6.46 1.88 13.49
C VAL A 343 -5.14 1.50 12.83
N PHE A 344 -4.43 2.51 12.33
CA PHE A 344 -3.14 2.36 11.65
C PHE A 344 -2.04 3.02 12.49
N PHE A 345 -0.90 2.35 12.59
CA PHE A 345 0.23 2.73 13.43
C PHE A 345 1.48 3.03 12.60
N SER A 346 2.30 3.97 13.08
CA SER A 346 3.56 4.37 12.44
C SER A 346 4.63 3.27 12.40
N SER A 347 4.44 2.19 13.17
CA SER A 347 5.33 1.05 13.26
C SER A 347 4.53 -0.24 13.16
N ASN A 348 5.21 -1.31 12.76
CA ASN A 348 4.72 -2.67 12.93
C ASN A 348 4.42 -2.94 14.40
N MET A 349 3.27 -3.51 14.69
CA MET A 349 2.78 -3.72 16.05
C MET A 349 3.03 -5.14 16.56
N ASP A 350 3.19 -5.28 17.87
CA ASP A 350 3.13 -6.58 18.54
C ASP A 350 1.67 -7.01 18.66
N ALA A 351 1.30 -8.04 17.90
CA ALA A 351 -0.07 -8.56 17.85
C ALA A 351 -0.59 -8.97 19.23
N ALA A 352 0.26 -9.58 20.08
CA ALA A 352 -0.14 -10.00 21.41
C ALA A 352 -0.53 -8.80 22.29
N SER A 353 0.22 -7.69 22.22
CA SER A 353 -0.12 -6.46 22.95
C SER A 353 -1.46 -5.86 22.52
N LEU A 354 -1.78 -5.93 21.23
CA LEU A 354 -3.04 -5.43 20.67
C LEU A 354 -4.25 -6.26 21.13
N GLU A 355 -4.07 -7.57 21.25
CA GLU A 355 -5.10 -8.53 21.69
C GLU A 355 -5.40 -8.44 23.19
N LEU A 356 -4.55 -7.76 23.99
CA LEU A 356 -4.78 -7.61 25.42
C LEU A 356 -6.11 -6.88 25.72
N PRO A 357 -6.89 -7.34 26.72
CA PRO A 357 -8.10 -6.67 27.13
C PRO A 357 -7.85 -5.20 27.51
N GLY A 358 -8.62 -4.31 26.90
CA GLY A 358 -8.50 -2.87 27.14
C GLY A 358 -7.47 -2.16 26.26
N THR A 359 -6.80 -2.84 25.33
CA THR A 359 -5.87 -2.17 24.40
C THR A 359 -6.62 -1.32 23.39
N VAL A 360 -7.57 -1.90 22.66
CA VAL A 360 -8.49 -1.17 21.77
C VAL A 360 -9.92 -1.33 22.31
N CYS A 361 -10.58 -0.20 22.56
CA CYS A 361 -11.93 -0.15 23.10
C CYS A 361 -12.80 0.79 22.28
N LEU A 362 -14.10 0.49 22.22
CA LEU A 362 -15.14 1.37 21.69
C LEU A 362 -16.15 1.61 22.81
N PHE A 363 -16.56 2.86 22.99
CA PHE A 363 -17.54 3.29 23.97
C PHE A 363 -18.69 4.03 23.29
N ASP A 364 -19.90 3.83 23.78
CA ASP A 364 -21.08 4.60 23.38
C ASP A 364 -21.16 5.96 24.09
N GLU A 365 -22.20 6.77 23.82
CA GLU A 365 -22.36 8.10 24.42
C GLU A 365 -22.48 8.08 25.94
N ARG A 366 -22.91 6.94 26.50
CA ARG A 366 -23.10 6.72 27.93
C ARG A 366 -21.82 6.20 28.61
N GLY A 367 -20.73 6.05 27.84
CA GLY A 367 -19.48 5.48 28.32
C GLY A 367 -19.51 3.96 28.51
N GLN A 368 -20.54 3.27 27.99
CA GLN A 368 -20.61 1.82 28.04
C GLN A 368 -19.73 1.22 26.95
N ARG A 369 -18.98 0.17 27.30
CA ARG A 369 -18.10 -0.50 26.35
C ARG A 369 -18.93 -1.31 25.34
N VAL A 370 -18.75 -1.01 24.06
CA VAL A 370 -19.30 -1.80 22.96
C VAL A 370 -18.53 -3.11 22.84
N ARG A 371 -19.26 -4.21 22.63
CA ARG A 371 -18.67 -5.54 22.45
C ARG A 371 -18.05 -5.69 21.07
N GLY A 372 -16.80 -6.12 21.04
CA GLY A 372 -16.07 -6.40 19.81
C GLY A 372 -14.84 -7.26 20.05
N VAL A 373 -14.30 -7.80 18.95
CA VAL A 373 -13.08 -8.61 18.92
C VAL A 373 -11.99 -7.81 18.23
N VAL A 374 -10.85 -7.67 18.90
CA VAL A 374 -9.66 -7.02 18.33
C VAL A 374 -8.90 -8.04 17.50
N GLU A 375 -8.60 -7.69 16.25
CA GLU A 375 -7.87 -8.53 15.31
C GLU A 375 -6.67 -7.74 14.77
N PRO A 376 -5.44 -8.16 15.08
CA PRO A 376 -4.23 -7.55 14.51
C PRO A 376 -4.09 -7.86 13.02
N GLY A 377 -3.70 -6.84 12.25
CA GLY A 377 -3.45 -6.93 10.82
C GLY A 377 -4.70 -7.03 9.94
N SER A 378 -4.48 -6.92 8.62
CA SER A 378 -5.50 -7.18 7.59
C SER A 378 -5.29 -8.53 6.92
N TRP A 379 -4.03 -8.83 6.57
CA TRP A 379 -3.60 -10.02 5.80
C TRP A 379 -2.53 -10.84 6.50
N GLN A 380 -1.59 -10.18 7.17
CA GLN A 380 -0.62 -10.81 8.07
C GLN A 380 -0.88 -10.32 9.50
N ARG A 381 -0.90 -11.25 10.45
CA ARG A 381 -1.08 -10.95 11.88
C ARG A 381 0.13 -10.25 12.46
N ASP A 382 1.32 -10.78 12.17
CA ASP A 382 2.58 -10.27 12.68
C ASP A 382 3.15 -9.24 11.71
N TYR A 383 3.91 -8.27 12.24
CA TYR A 383 4.53 -7.20 11.45
C TYR A 383 3.56 -6.28 10.67
N ALA A 384 2.31 -6.19 11.11
CA ALA A 384 1.32 -5.29 10.53
C ALA A 384 1.30 -3.92 11.21
N ASN A 385 0.95 -2.89 10.45
CA ASN A 385 0.69 -1.54 10.94
C ASN A 385 -0.78 -1.33 11.32
N ALA A 386 -1.66 -2.26 10.99
CA ALA A 386 -3.10 -2.13 11.22
C ALA A 386 -3.60 -3.02 12.36
N VAL A 387 -4.66 -2.56 13.01
CA VAL A 387 -5.54 -3.38 13.85
C VAL A 387 -6.98 -3.03 13.53
N ARG A 388 -7.85 -4.04 13.55
CA ARG A 388 -9.27 -3.87 13.31
C ARG A 388 -10.09 -4.37 14.49
N LEU A 389 -11.20 -3.69 14.78
CA LEU A 389 -12.18 -4.09 15.79
C LEU A 389 -13.45 -4.57 15.08
N ARG A 390 -13.67 -5.88 15.15
CA ARG A 390 -14.89 -6.51 14.63
C ARG A 390 -16.00 -6.40 15.66
N LEU A 391 -17.06 -5.70 15.31
CA LEU A 391 -18.24 -5.53 16.16
C LEU A 391 -19.02 -6.84 16.28
N GLN A 392 -19.54 -7.12 17.48
CA GLN A 392 -20.42 -8.28 17.71
C GLN A 392 -21.89 -7.95 17.53
N GLU A 393 -22.26 -6.67 17.70
CA GLU A 393 -23.63 -6.18 17.64
C GLU A 393 -23.65 -4.87 16.83
N PRO A 394 -24.76 -4.58 16.11
CA PRO A 394 -24.89 -3.33 15.37
C PRO A 394 -24.79 -2.13 16.29
N LEU A 395 -24.18 -1.05 15.80
CA LEU A 395 -24.21 0.23 16.48
C LEU A 395 -25.60 0.86 16.36
N ARG A 396 -26.04 1.57 17.40
CA ARG A 396 -27.28 2.35 17.37
C ARG A 396 -27.17 3.50 16.36
N PRO A 397 -28.20 3.76 15.53
CA PRO A 397 -28.18 4.85 14.54
C PRO A 397 -28.14 6.24 15.18
N GLY A 398 -27.48 7.19 14.51
CA GLY A 398 -27.40 8.59 14.92
C GLY A 398 -26.67 8.85 16.25
N GLU A 399 -25.87 7.90 16.73
CA GLU A 399 -25.20 7.98 18.03
C GLU A 399 -23.69 8.17 17.89
N ARG A 400 -23.10 8.96 18.79
CA ARG A 400 -21.66 9.14 18.88
C ARG A 400 -20.98 7.97 19.60
N TYR A 401 -19.93 7.47 18.98
CA TYR A 401 -19.04 6.49 19.60
C TYR A 401 -17.65 7.07 19.77
N THR A 402 -16.95 6.64 20.82
CA THR A 402 -15.55 7.02 21.09
C THR A 402 -14.69 5.76 21.16
N ALA A 403 -13.73 5.67 20.27
CA ALA A 403 -12.71 4.64 20.28
C ALA A 403 -11.47 5.11 21.03
N VAL A 404 -10.85 4.21 21.78
CA VAL A 404 -9.65 4.48 22.57
C VAL A 404 -8.64 3.36 22.34
N VAL A 405 -7.41 3.76 21.98
CA VAL A 405 -6.23 2.91 21.95
C VAL A 405 -5.35 3.31 23.12
N THR A 406 -5.10 2.38 24.03
CA THR A 406 -4.35 2.64 25.27
C THR A 406 -2.86 2.39 25.10
N THR A 407 -2.05 2.82 26.07
CA THR A 407 -0.60 2.58 26.12
C THR A 407 -0.22 1.10 26.34
N LYS A 408 -1.21 0.20 26.41
CA LYS A 408 -0.96 -1.24 26.33
C LYS A 408 -0.52 -1.69 24.94
N ALA A 409 -0.90 -0.95 23.88
CA ALA A 409 -0.45 -1.21 22.53
C ALA A 409 1.06 -0.95 22.42
N LYS A 410 1.79 -1.95 21.93
CA LYS A 410 3.25 -1.92 21.77
C LYS A 410 3.63 -2.25 20.33
N ASP A 411 4.74 -1.68 19.88
CA ASP A 411 5.34 -2.08 18.61
C ASP A 411 6.08 -3.43 18.73
N TYR A 412 6.58 -3.93 17.59
CA TYR A 412 7.39 -5.16 17.52
C TYR A 412 8.68 -5.12 18.38
N ARG A 413 9.11 -3.93 18.84
CA ARG A 413 10.27 -3.74 19.73
C ARG A 413 9.86 -3.75 21.20
N GLY A 414 8.58 -3.88 21.49
CA GLY A 414 8.01 -3.83 22.85
C GLY A 414 7.80 -2.41 23.39
N ILE A 415 7.94 -1.38 22.55
CA ILE A 415 7.80 0.02 22.95
C ILE A 415 6.32 0.39 22.90
N ALA A 416 5.80 0.88 24.01
CA ALA A 416 4.41 1.32 24.13
C ALA A 416 4.14 2.64 23.39
N LEU A 417 2.88 2.88 23.02
CA LEU A 417 2.43 4.24 22.66
C LEU A 417 2.81 5.23 23.78
N ALA A 418 3.31 6.40 23.41
CA ALA A 418 3.70 7.43 24.37
C ALA A 418 2.53 7.94 25.23
N ARG A 419 1.32 7.95 24.66
CA ARG A 419 0.06 8.33 25.31
C ARG A 419 -1.11 7.59 24.65
N PRO A 420 -2.25 7.44 25.34
CA PRO A 420 -3.47 6.94 24.71
C PRO A 420 -3.89 7.82 23.54
N TYR A 421 -4.52 7.21 22.55
CA TYR A 421 -5.14 7.89 21.42
C TYR A 421 -6.65 7.66 21.45
N SER A 422 -7.44 8.70 21.21
CA SER A 422 -8.90 8.60 21.17
C SER A 422 -9.45 9.33 19.96
N PHE A 423 -10.45 8.74 19.32
CA PHE A 423 -11.21 9.37 18.25
C PHE A 423 -12.69 9.07 18.39
N SER A 424 -13.53 9.93 17.83
CA SER A 424 -14.99 9.77 17.91
C SER A 424 -15.61 9.91 16.54
N PHE A 425 -16.74 9.26 16.31
CA PHE A 425 -17.54 9.37 15.10
C PHE A 425 -19.03 9.24 15.44
N VAL A 426 -19.90 9.63 14.51
CA VAL A 426 -21.35 9.51 14.64
C VAL A 426 -21.87 8.56 13.58
N THR A 427 -22.69 7.59 13.97
CA THR A 427 -23.31 6.64 13.05
C THR A 427 -24.39 7.30 12.21
N ALA A 428 -24.64 6.75 11.01
CA ALA A 428 -25.73 7.21 10.16
C ALA A 428 -27.08 7.19 10.91
N PRO A 429 -27.95 8.20 10.66
CA PRO A 429 -29.30 8.18 11.20
C PRO A 429 -30.09 6.99 10.63
N GLN A 430 -31.20 6.66 11.27
CA GLN A 430 -32.12 5.68 10.71
C GLN A 430 -32.66 6.20 9.35
N PRO A 431 -32.69 5.36 8.29
CA PRO A 431 -33.14 5.77 6.96
C PRO A 431 -34.54 6.38 6.91
#